data_AF-A0A2D9M567-F1
#
_entry.id   AF-A0A2D9M567-F1
#
_cell.length_a   1.000
_cell.length_b   1.000
_cell.length_c   1.000
_cell.angle_alpha   90.00
_cell.angle_beta   90.00
_cell.angle_gamma   90.00
#
_symmetry.space_group_name_H-M   'P 1'
#
loop_
_entity.id
_entity.type
_entity.pdbx_description
1 polymer ?
#
loop_
_entity_poly.entity_id
_entity_poly.type
_entity_poly.pdbx_seq_one_letter_code
_entity_poly.pdbx_strand_id
1 'polypeptide(L)'
;MSFSVEVARFIVALSISWFLTRIPLYLLPRINLHDLPLVDHPASPSVDEALILQLLRVRRAYWASIPIGLVPIVIGLLMIIQSPSSFGFGLIVGAAWVLIARITPFALDSTGRYPYAMGLIHELNRIRLEPPPCCPSPIPVWEIDGVRCTSCHRLLLAESRPDIGRRRSDNLLLGAIRVILLDGRPFTDAAEEE
;
A
#
# COMPACT_ATOMS: atom_id res chain seq x y z
N MET A 1 12.86 24.98 -30.23
CA MET A 1 13.08 24.58 -28.81
C MET A 1 13.98 23.35 -28.81
N SER A 2 14.98 23.28 -27.93
CA SER A 2 15.89 22.12 -27.89
C SER A 2 15.13 20.87 -27.43
N PHE A 3 15.28 19.78 -28.17
CA PHE A 3 14.70 18.47 -27.83
C PHE A 3 14.98 18.07 -26.38
N SER A 4 16.18 18.34 -25.89
CA SER A 4 16.59 18.05 -24.51
C SER A 4 15.73 18.76 -23.45
N VAL A 5 15.27 19.98 -23.74
CA VAL A 5 14.43 20.75 -22.81
C VAL A 5 13.02 20.15 -22.72
N GLU A 6 12.47 19.70 -23.84
CA GLU A 6 11.16 19.05 -23.87
C GLU A 6 11.16 17.69 -23.19
N VAL A 7 12.23 16.90 -23.39
CA VAL A 7 12.43 15.64 -22.66
C VAL A 7 12.56 15.88 -21.16
N ALA A 8 13.33 16.87 -20.73
CA ALA A 8 13.47 17.21 -19.31
C ALA A 8 12.12 17.59 -18.69
N ARG A 9 11.32 18.44 -19.36
CA ARG A 9 9.97 18.81 -18.92
C ARG A 9 9.06 17.60 -18.77
N PHE A 10 9.10 16.70 -19.74
CA PHE A 10 8.32 15.46 -19.69
C PHE A 10 8.70 14.58 -18.49
N ILE A 11 10.00 14.33 -18.27
CA ILE A 11 10.49 13.48 -17.18
C ILE A 11 10.14 14.09 -15.81
N VAL A 12 10.29 15.40 -15.66
CA VAL A 12 9.92 16.11 -14.43
C VAL A 12 8.42 15.98 -14.17
N ALA A 13 7.57 16.23 -15.16
CA ALA A 13 6.12 16.09 -15.03
C ALA A 13 5.70 14.65 -14.69
N LEU A 14 6.30 13.66 -15.34
CA LEU A 14 6.06 12.25 -15.06
C LEU A 14 6.40 11.91 -13.61
N SER A 15 7.58 12.36 -13.14
CA SER A 15 8.02 12.14 -11.76
C SER A 15 7.07 12.78 -10.76
N ILE A 16 6.67 14.04 -10.99
CA ILE A 16 5.73 14.77 -10.12
C ILE A 16 4.41 14.02 -10.00
N SER A 17 3.84 13.59 -11.13
CA SER A 17 2.57 12.88 -11.18
C SER A 17 2.65 11.51 -10.48
N TRP A 18 3.75 10.78 -10.71
CA TRP A 18 4.03 9.51 -10.04
C TRP A 18 4.18 9.64 -8.51
N PHE A 19 4.85 10.68 -8.02
CA PHE A 19 4.95 10.94 -6.59
C PHE A 19 3.61 11.37 -6.00
N LEU A 20 2.93 12.34 -6.62
CA LEU A 20 1.69 12.93 -6.10
C LEU A 20 0.59 11.88 -5.88
N THR A 21 0.46 10.95 -6.83
CA THR A 21 -0.49 9.84 -6.75
C THR A 21 -0.21 8.87 -5.60
N ARG A 22 1.02 8.80 -5.07
CA ARG A 22 1.43 7.89 -3.98
C ARG A 22 1.46 8.53 -2.58
N ILE A 23 1.41 9.87 -2.49
CA ILE A 23 1.37 10.61 -1.22
C ILE A 23 0.25 10.12 -0.27
N PRO A 24 -0.98 9.83 -0.73
CA PRO A 24 -2.08 9.48 0.17
C PRO A 24 -1.81 8.22 1.00
N LEU A 25 -1.17 7.22 0.40
CA LEU A 25 -0.79 5.98 1.08
C LEU A 25 0.26 6.19 2.17
N TYR A 26 1.11 7.19 2.00
CA TYR A 26 2.12 7.52 2.99
C TYR A 26 1.54 8.36 4.12
N LEU A 27 0.76 9.39 3.78
CA LEU A 27 0.32 10.41 4.72
C LEU A 27 -0.91 9.96 5.53
N LEU A 28 -1.97 9.49 4.87
CA LEU A 28 -3.26 9.23 5.51
C LEU A 28 -3.20 8.16 6.61
N PRO A 29 -2.44 7.06 6.48
CA PRO A 29 -2.34 6.08 7.57
C PRO A 29 -1.58 6.60 8.80
N ARG A 30 -0.74 7.63 8.61
CA ARG A 30 0.11 8.24 9.65
C ARG A 30 -0.50 9.46 10.32
N ILE A 31 -1.52 10.06 9.72
CA ILE A 31 -2.29 11.10 10.39
C ILE A 31 -3.11 10.40 11.49
N ASN A 32 -2.63 10.49 12.73
CA ASN A 32 -3.30 9.91 13.89
C ASN A 32 -4.54 10.73 14.22
N LEU A 33 -5.71 10.32 13.70
CA LEU A 33 -6.98 10.79 14.26
C LEU A 33 -7.27 10.11 15.60
N HIS A 34 -6.87 8.84 15.76
CA HIS A 34 -6.95 8.03 16.98
C HIS A 34 -5.71 7.15 17.05
N ASP A 35 -5.01 7.19 18.17
CA ASP A 35 -3.85 6.33 18.45
C ASP A 35 -4.34 4.89 18.64
N LEU A 36 -4.03 4.03 17.67
CA LEU A 36 -4.27 2.61 17.78
C LEU A 36 -3.07 1.97 18.51
N PRO A 37 -3.28 1.09 19.49
CA PRO A 37 -2.21 0.45 20.25
C PRO A 37 -1.54 -0.67 19.41
N LEU A 38 -1.00 -0.32 18.24
CA LEU A 38 -0.16 -1.24 17.47
C LEU A 38 1.28 -1.16 17.97
N VAL A 39 1.92 -2.32 17.99
CA VAL A 39 3.35 -2.41 18.23
C VAL A 39 4.11 -1.70 17.10
N ASP A 40 5.21 -1.04 17.41
CA ASP A 40 6.09 -0.41 16.41
C ASP A 40 6.86 -1.45 15.60
N HIS A 41 7.11 -1.15 14.31
CA HIS A 41 7.93 -2.02 13.46
C HIS A 41 9.36 -2.05 14.02
N PRO A 42 10.02 -3.22 14.14
CA PRO A 42 9.83 -4.47 13.38
C PRO A 42 8.98 -5.57 14.03
N ALA A 43 8.58 -5.41 15.29
CA ALA A 43 7.95 -6.48 16.08
C ALA A 43 6.64 -7.00 15.44
N SER A 44 6.28 -8.25 15.72
CA SER A 44 5.09 -8.88 15.14
C SER A 44 3.81 -8.42 15.85
N PRO A 45 2.82 -7.84 15.15
CA PRO A 45 1.57 -7.43 15.76
C PRO A 45 0.67 -8.66 15.99
N SER A 46 -0.02 -8.68 17.12
CA SER A 46 -1.14 -9.59 17.37
C SER A 46 -2.29 -9.31 16.40
N VAL A 47 -3.04 -10.37 16.05
CA VAL A 47 -4.21 -10.24 15.18
C VAL A 47 -5.42 -9.74 15.99
N ASP A 48 -5.33 -8.48 16.39
CA ASP A 48 -6.32 -7.80 17.23
C ASP A 48 -7.16 -6.80 16.44
N GLU A 49 -8.15 -6.19 17.09
CA GLU A 49 -8.99 -5.13 16.50
C GLU A 49 -8.18 -3.97 15.94
N ALA A 50 -7.13 -3.57 16.65
CA ALA A 50 -6.28 -2.45 16.27
C ALA A 50 -5.62 -2.69 14.90
N LEU A 51 -5.20 -3.93 14.64
CA LEU A 51 -4.63 -4.35 13.35
C LEU A 51 -5.66 -4.25 12.23
N ILE A 52 -6.87 -4.77 12.45
CA ILE A 52 -7.95 -4.73 11.45
C ILE A 52 -8.34 -3.28 11.12
N LEU A 53 -8.49 -2.43 12.13
CA LEU A 53 -8.78 -1.00 11.94
C LEU A 53 -7.66 -0.30 11.16
N GLN A 54 -6.40 -0.65 11.43
CA GLN A 54 -5.27 -0.10 10.69
C GLN A 54 -5.26 -0.54 9.22
N LEU A 55 -5.52 -1.81 8.93
CA LEU A 55 -5.63 -2.30 7.55
C LEU A 55 -6.78 -1.61 6.80
N LEU A 56 -7.93 -1.40 7.43
CA LEU A 56 -9.04 -0.65 6.85
C LEU A 56 -8.69 0.81 6.57
N ARG A 57 -7.93 1.45 7.48
CA ARG A 57 -7.42 2.82 7.28
C ARG A 57 -6.49 2.90 6.08
N VAL A 58 -5.57 1.95 5.96
CA VAL A 58 -4.64 1.87 4.83
C VAL A 58 -5.37 1.59 3.51
N ARG A 59 -6.35 0.68 3.52
CA ARG A 59 -7.22 0.43 2.36
C ARG A 59 -7.97 1.69 1.94
N ARG A 60 -8.50 2.47 2.90
CA ARG A 60 -9.13 3.76 2.58
C ARG A 60 -8.14 4.74 1.95
N ALA A 61 -6.91 4.82 2.48
CA ALA A 61 -5.85 5.65 1.92
C ALA A 61 -5.47 5.23 0.49
N TYR A 62 -5.46 3.92 0.22
CA TYR A 62 -5.28 3.37 -1.12
C TYR A 62 -6.37 3.86 -2.09
N TRP A 63 -7.64 3.73 -1.72
CA TRP A 63 -8.74 4.19 -2.57
C TRP A 63 -8.76 5.71 -2.73
N ALA A 64 -8.35 6.47 -1.72
CA ALA A 64 -8.19 7.92 -1.80
C ALA A 64 -7.08 8.35 -2.78
N SER A 65 -6.14 7.48 -3.12
CA SER A 65 -5.10 7.78 -4.12
C SER A 65 -5.65 7.91 -5.55
N ILE A 66 -6.76 7.25 -5.87
CA ILE A 66 -7.38 7.29 -7.19
C ILE A 66 -7.89 8.69 -7.55
N PRO A 67 -8.77 9.34 -6.76
CA PRO A 67 -9.23 10.70 -7.10
C PRO A 67 -8.08 11.71 -7.11
N ILE A 68 -7.07 11.54 -6.26
CA ILE A 68 -5.87 12.38 -6.27
C ILE A 68 -5.05 12.17 -7.55
N GLY A 69 -4.99 10.94 -8.05
CA GLY A 69 -4.36 10.62 -9.34
C GLY A 69 -5.10 11.15 -10.56
N LEU A 70 -6.40 11.45 -10.46
CA LEU A 70 -7.14 12.12 -11.54
C LEU A 70 -6.73 13.60 -11.68
N VAL A 71 -6.23 14.24 -10.62
CA VAL A 71 -5.86 15.66 -10.64
C VAL A 71 -4.77 15.96 -11.68
N PRO A 72 -3.61 15.24 -11.72
CA PRO A 72 -2.63 15.43 -12.79
C PRO A 72 -3.17 15.19 -14.20
N ILE A 73 -4.13 14.27 -14.36
CA ILE A 73 -4.72 13.98 -15.68
C ILE A 73 -5.56 15.17 -16.15
N VAL A 74 -6.43 15.69 -15.28
CA VAL A 74 -7.26 16.86 -15.60
C VAL A 74 -6.39 18.07 -15.90
N ILE A 75 -5.39 18.35 -15.05
CA ILE A 75 -4.45 19.46 -15.25
C ILE A 75 -3.67 19.27 -16.55
N GLY A 76 -3.12 18.07 -16.80
CA GLY A 76 -2.37 17.77 -18.02
C GLY A 76 -3.21 17.91 -19.28
N LEU A 77 -4.50 17.52 -19.24
CA LEU A 77 -5.44 17.69 -20.34
C LEU A 77 -5.72 19.17 -20.62
N LEU A 78 -6.00 19.96 -19.58
CA LEU A 78 -6.19 21.42 -19.70
C LEU A 78 -4.95 22.09 -20.31
N MET A 79 -3.76 21.66 -19.90
CA MET A 79 -2.50 22.19 -20.45
C MET A 79 -2.38 21.89 -21.94
N ILE A 80 -2.65 20.65 -22.38
CA ILE A 80 -2.56 20.27 -23.80
C ILE A 80 -3.58 21.02 -24.66
N ILE A 81 -4.80 21.23 -24.14
CA ILE A 81 -5.85 21.98 -24.85
C ILE A 81 -5.43 23.43 -25.08
N GLN A 82 -4.81 24.08 -24.08
CA GLN A 82 -4.36 25.47 -24.20
C GLN A 82 -3.06 25.61 -24.99
N SER A 83 -2.13 24.68 -24.79
CA SER A 83 -0.82 24.69 -25.47
C SER A 83 -0.24 23.27 -25.55
N PRO A 84 0.18 22.79 -26.73
CA PRO A 84 0.82 21.49 -26.85
C PRO A 84 2.16 21.50 -26.11
N SER A 85 2.17 20.99 -24.88
CA SER A 85 3.32 21.01 -23.98
C SER A 85 3.70 19.61 -23.54
N SER A 86 5.00 19.29 -23.62
CA SER A 86 5.53 17.99 -23.16
C SER A 86 5.30 17.77 -21.66
N PHE A 87 5.15 18.86 -20.90
CA PHE A 87 4.81 18.83 -19.48
C PHE A 87 3.41 18.25 -19.23
N GLY A 88 2.38 18.74 -19.96
CA GLY A 88 1.02 18.22 -19.84
C GLY A 88 0.95 16.72 -20.18
N PHE A 89 1.68 16.30 -21.22
CA PHE A 89 1.78 14.89 -21.59
C PHE A 89 2.42 14.03 -20.49
N GLY A 90 3.51 14.52 -19.87
CA GLY A 90 4.17 13.83 -18.76
C GLY A 90 3.27 13.62 -17.54
N LEU A 91 2.44 14.61 -17.21
CA LEU A 91 1.47 14.50 -16.11
C LEU A 91 0.44 13.40 -16.36
N ILE A 92 -0.11 13.34 -17.58
CA ILE A 92 -1.09 12.33 -17.97
C ILE A 92 -0.48 10.94 -17.94
N VAL A 93 0.68 10.74 -18.59
CA VAL A 93 1.33 9.42 -18.66
C VAL A 93 1.68 8.91 -17.26
N GLY A 94 2.26 9.76 -16.41
CA GLY A 94 2.62 9.40 -15.05
C GLY A 94 1.41 8.99 -14.20
N ALA A 95 0.30 9.73 -14.28
CA ALA A 95 -0.89 9.43 -13.50
C ALA A 95 -1.67 8.24 -14.06
N ALA A 96 -1.80 8.13 -15.38
CA ALA A 96 -2.47 7.02 -16.03
C ALA A 96 -1.80 5.69 -15.68
N TRP A 97 -0.45 5.65 -15.70
CA TRP A 97 0.30 4.46 -15.29
C TRP A 97 -0.04 4.05 -13.84
N VAL A 98 -0.04 5.00 -12.91
CA VAL A 98 -0.35 4.70 -11.51
C VAL A 98 -1.81 4.29 -11.33
N LEU A 99 -2.76 4.93 -12.01
CA LEU A 99 -4.18 4.55 -11.95
C LEU A 99 -4.41 3.14 -12.50
N ILE A 100 -3.78 2.77 -13.61
CA ILE A 100 -3.83 1.41 -14.15
C ILE A 100 -3.26 0.42 -13.13
N ALA A 101 -2.09 0.72 -12.55
CA ALA A 101 -1.47 -0.11 -11.52
C ALA A 101 -2.33 -0.24 -10.25
N ARG A 102 -3.22 0.73 -9.98
CA ARG A 102 -4.15 0.70 -8.84
C ARG A 102 -5.40 -0.16 -9.09
N ILE A 103 -5.86 -0.22 -10.32
CA ILE A 103 -7.11 -0.91 -10.68
C ILE A 103 -6.84 -2.38 -11.03
N THR A 104 -5.73 -2.66 -11.72
CA THR A 104 -5.36 -4.00 -12.22
C THR A 104 -5.27 -5.11 -11.16
N PRO A 105 -4.74 -4.91 -9.93
CA PRO A 105 -4.55 -6.02 -9.00
C PRO A 105 -5.87 -6.65 -8.56
N PHE A 106 -6.93 -5.85 -8.42
CA PHE A 106 -8.25 -6.34 -8.04
C PHE A 106 -9.00 -7.02 -9.19
N ALA A 107 -8.58 -6.77 -10.44
CA ALA A 107 -9.24 -7.33 -11.62
C ALA A 107 -8.61 -8.66 -12.07
N LEU A 108 -7.30 -8.84 -11.84
CA LEU A 108 -6.54 -9.96 -12.40
C LEU A 108 -6.06 -10.96 -11.33
N ASP A 109 -5.83 -10.51 -10.10
CA ASP A 109 -5.27 -11.37 -9.06
C ASP A 109 -6.38 -11.97 -8.18
N SER A 110 -6.88 -13.13 -8.61
CA SER A 110 -7.89 -13.89 -7.87
C SER A 110 -7.39 -14.41 -6.52
N THR A 111 -6.08 -14.43 -6.30
CA THR A 111 -5.48 -14.90 -5.05
C THR A 111 -5.66 -13.92 -3.89
N GLY A 112 -6.00 -12.65 -4.17
CA GLY A 112 -6.21 -11.65 -3.13
C GLY A 112 -4.96 -11.30 -2.32
N ARG A 113 -3.76 -11.69 -2.80
CA ARG A 113 -2.44 -11.45 -2.20
C ARG A 113 -1.97 -10.00 -2.37
N TYR A 114 -2.85 -9.08 -1.99
CA TYR A 114 -2.57 -7.66 -2.01
C TYR A 114 -2.72 -7.14 -0.59
N PRO A 115 -1.79 -6.29 -0.11
CA PRO A 115 -1.78 -5.77 1.27
C PRO A 115 -3.08 -5.06 1.70
N TYR A 116 -3.92 -4.67 0.73
CA TYR A 116 -5.15 -3.93 0.93
C TYR A 116 -6.40 -4.72 0.53
N ALA A 117 -6.29 -5.99 0.14
CA ALA A 117 -7.42 -6.78 -0.33
C ALA A 117 -8.47 -6.95 0.77
N MET A 118 -9.75 -6.84 0.40
CA MET A 118 -10.84 -7.01 1.36
C MET A 118 -10.91 -8.46 1.85
N GLY A 119 -10.57 -9.42 0.98
CA GLY A 119 -10.46 -10.84 1.32
C GLY A 119 -9.50 -11.08 2.48
N LEU A 120 -8.28 -10.55 2.38
CA LEU A 120 -7.27 -10.65 3.45
C LEU A 120 -7.77 -10.05 4.77
N ILE A 121 -8.39 -8.86 4.74
CA ILE A 121 -8.92 -8.21 5.95
C ILE A 121 -10.03 -9.07 6.59
N HIS A 122 -10.92 -9.64 5.78
CA HIS A 122 -11.97 -10.54 6.26
C HIS A 122 -11.39 -11.83 6.83
N GLU A 123 -10.38 -12.41 6.20
CA GLU A 123 -9.74 -13.64 6.65
C GLU A 123 -9.01 -13.45 7.98
N LEU A 124 -8.30 -12.33 8.15
CA LEU A 124 -7.69 -11.96 9.42
C LEU A 124 -8.74 -11.71 10.50
N ASN A 125 -9.84 -11.05 10.17
CA ASN A 125 -10.94 -10.83 11.11
C ASN A 125 -11.63 -12.15 11.49
N ARG A 126 -11.71 -13.13 10.56
CA ARG A 126 -12.17 -14.48 10.85
C ARG A 126 -11.23 -15.17 11.84
N ILE A 127 -9.92 -15.13 11.59
CA ILE A 127 -8.90 -15.73 12.50
C ILE A 127 -8.94 -15.08 13.89
N ARG A 128 -9.22 -13.77 13.96
CA ARG A 128 -9.41 -13.06 15.24
C ARG A 128 -10.63 -13.57 16.02
N LEU A 129 -11.78 -13.68 15.36
CA LEU A 129 -13.05 -14.02 16.01
C LEU A 129 -13.15 -15.52 16.33
N GLU A 130 -12.73 -16.35 15.37
CA GLU A 130 -12.82 -17.80 15.40
C GLU A 130 -11.47 -18.38 14.91
N PRO A 131 -10.43 -18.39 15.77
CA PRO A 131 -9.13 -18.92 15.41
C PRO A 131 -9.24 -20.41 15.07
N PRO A 132 -8.54 -20.89 14.02
CA PRO A 132 -8.53 -22.32 13.68
C PRO A 132 -8.09 -23.16 14.88
N PRO A 133 -8.72 -24.32 15.13
CA PRO A 133 -8.37 -25.18 16.26
C PRO A 133 -6.96 -25.73 16.08
N CYS A 134 -5.97 -25.07 16.70
CA CYS A 134 -4.57 -25.47 16.65
C CYS A 134 -4.02 -25.86 18.04
N CYS A 135 -4.49 -25.24 19.12
CA CYS A 135 -4.07 -25.48 20.51
C CYS A 135 -5.18 -25.00 21.47
N PRO A 136 -5.13 -25.33 22.79
CA PRO A 136 -6.17 -24.94 23.74
C PRO A 136 -6.36 -23.42 23.90
N SER A 137 -5.31 -22.62 23.71
CA SER A 137 -5.37 -21.15 23.78
C SER A 137 -4.65 -20.54 22.56
N PRO A 138 -5.33 -20.42 21.40
CA PRO A 138 -4.71 -19.87 20.20
C PRO A 138 -4.48 -18.36 20.33
N ILE A 139 -3.24 -17.93 20.15
CA ILE A 139 -2.85 -16.51 20.14
C ILE A 139 -2.23 -16.19 18.78
N PRO A 140 -3.03 -15.71 17.80
CA PRO A 140 -2.55 -15.42 16.46
C PRO A 140 -1.70 -14.14 16.42
N VAL A 141 -0.52 -14.23 15.81
CA VAL A 141 0.41 -13.12 15.59
C VAL A 141 0.84 -13.12 14.13
N TRP A 142 0.96 -11.92 13.55
CA TRP A 142 1.36 -11.75 12.15
C TRP A 142 2.88 -11.55 12.04
N GLU A 143 3.56 -12.63 11.69
CA GLU A 143 4.99 -12.66 11.44
C GLU A 143 5.30 -12.21 10.00
N ILE A 144 6.58 -12.26 9.61
CA ILE A 144 7.04 -11.73 8.31
C ILE A 144 6.50 -12.57 7.15
N ASP A 145 6.46 -13.88 7.36
CA ASP A 145 6.12 -14.95 6.43
C ASP A 145 4.67 -15.44 6.56
N GLY A 146 3.92 -15.01 7.58
CA GLY A 146 2.57 -15.51 7.77
C GLY A 146 1.95 -15.19 9.10
N VAL A 147 0.67 -15.56 9.26
CA VAL A 147 0.00 -15.54 10.56
C VAL A 147 0.24 -16.87 11.24
N ARG A 148 0.89 -16.84 12.39
CA ARG A 148 1.23 -18.03 13.19
C ARG A 148 0.63 -17.91 14.59
N CYS A 149 0.35 -19.05 15.21
CA CYS A 149 -0.02 -19.08 16.62
C CYS A 149 1.25 -19.07 17.48
N THR A 150 1.37 -18.17 18.46
CA THR A 150 2.56 -18.13 19.33
C THR A 150 2.68 -19.32 20.27
N SER A 151 1.58 -19.99 20.60
CA SER A 151 1.59 -21.12 21.53
C SER A 151 2.01 -22.44 20.89
N CYS A 152 1.70 -22.65 19.61
CA CYS A 152 1.97 -23.91 18.91
C CYS A 152 2.74 -23.75 17.58
N HIS A 153 3.07 -22.52 17.19
CA HIS A 153 3.77 -22.15 15.96
C HIS A 153 3.15 -22.63 14.64
N ARG A 154 1.91 -23.13 14.70
CA ARG A 154 1.17 -23.57 13.51
C ARG A 154 0.84 -22.37 12.63
N LEU A 155 1.08 -22.52 11.33
CA LEU A 155 0.69 -21.55 10.31
C LEU A 155 -0.85 -21.56 10.17
N LEU A 156 -1.46 -20.39 10.35
CA LEU A 156 -2.89 -20.17 10.22
C LEU A 156 -3.23 -19.53 8.86
N LEU A 157 -2.34 -18.67 8.35
CA LEU A 157 -2.47 -18.01 7.05
C LEU A 157 -1.08 -17.78 6.45
N ALA A 158 -0.89 -18.25 5.22
CA ALA A 158 0.34 -18.07 4.44
C ALA A 158 0.35 -16.72 3.71
N GLU A 159 0.20 -15.62 4.44
CA GLU A 159 0.25 -14.27 3.89
C GLU A 159 1.31 -13.44 4.59
N SER A 160 2.29 -12.99 3.82
CA SER A 160 3.36 -12.11 4.29
C SER A 160 2.82 -10.77 4.77
N ARG A 161 3.37 -10.28 5.89
CA ARG A 161 2.89 -9.06 6.54
C ARG A 161 3.18 -7.82 5.71
N PRO A 162 2.15 -6.98 5.42
CA PRO A 162 2.37 -5.73 4.72
C PRO A 162 3.02 -4.69 5.64
N ASP A 163 3.93 -3.92 5.05
CA ASP A 163 4.86 -3.07 5.79
C ASP A 163 4.30 -1.67 6.10
N ILE A 164 2.97 -1.48 6.05
CA ILE A 164 2.33 -0.15 6.05
C ILE A 164 1.66 0.24 7.35
N GLY A 165 1.77 1.54 7.66
CA GLY A 165 0.92 2.22 8.61
C GLY A 165 1.40 2.11 10.05
N ARG A 166 2.44 1.33 10.29
CA ARG A 166 3.11 1.26 11.59
C ARG A 166 4.21 2.30 11.68
N ARG A 167 4.42 2.84 12.86
CA ARG A 167 5.56 3.72 13.13
C ARG A 167 6.84 2.91 12.94
N ARG A 168 7.79 3.48 12.21
CA ARG A 168 9.13 2.92 12.01
C ARG A 168 10.13 3.76 12.79
N SER A 169 11.17 3.09 13.30
CA SER A 169 12.36 3.73 13.83
C SER A 169 13.26 4.31 12.73
N ASP A 170 13.11 3.86 11.48
CA ASP A 170 13.85 4.38 10.32
C ASP A 170 13.56 5.87 10.08
N ASN A 171 14.55 6.58 9.51
CA ASN A 171 14.39 7.97 9.10
C ASN A 171 13.14 8.13 8.21
N LEU A 172 12.35 9.18 8.49
CA LEU A 172 11.08 9.51 7.82
C LEU A 172 11.17 9.41 6.29
N LEU A 173 12.27 9.93 5.71
CA LEU A 173 12.52 9.94 4.27
C LEU A 173 12.78 8.54 3.68
N LEU A 174 13.59 7.71 4.34
CA LEU A 174 13.87 6.34 3.89
C LEU A 174 12.59 5.49 3.96
N GLY A 175 11.81 5.66 5.03
CA GLY A 175 10.49 5.04 5.14
C GLY A 175 9.54 5.49 4.04
N ALA A 176 9.54 6.77 3.67
CA ALA A 176 8.73 7.30 2.58
C ALA A 176 9.12 6.72 1.22
N ILE A 177 10.41 6.74 0.87
CA ILE A 177 10.92 6.20 -0.39
C ILE A 177 10.53 4.72 -0.54
N ARG A 178 10.68 3.93 0.52
CA ARG A 178 10.34 2.50 0.52
C ARG A 178 8.84 2.26 0.29
N VAL A 179 7.98 2.99 1.01
CA VAL A 179 6.52 2.89 0.84
C VAL A 179 6.12 3.35 -0.56
N ILE A 180 6.73 4.41 -1.06
CA ILE A 180 6.48 4.89 -2.41
C ILE A 180 6.93 3.85 -3.42
N LEU A 181 8.11 3.22 -3.29
CA LEU A 181 8.65 2.29 -4.28
C LEU A 181 7.87 0.97 -4.32
N LEU A 182 7.66 0.34 -3.15
CA LEU A 182 7.07 -0.99 -3.01
C LEU A 182 5.56 -0.99 -2.89
N ASP A 183 4.98 0.20 -2.77
CA ASP A 183 3.54 0.37 -2.73
C ASP A 183 2.85 -0.44 -1.62
N GLY A 184 3.62 -0.74 -0.57
CA GLY A 184 3.16 -1.51 0.58
C GLY A 184 3.37 -3.01 0.58
N ARG A 185 3.87 -3.55 -0.51
CA ARG A 185 4.17 -4.97 -0.60
C ARG A 185 5.28 -5.36 0.37
N PRO A 186 5.21 -6.59 0.92
CA PRO A 186 6.30 -7.15 1.70
C PRO A 186 7.55 -7.33 0.82
N PHE A 187 8.71 -7.51 1.46
CA PHE A 187 9.97 -7.82 0.75
C PHE A 187 10.08 -9.29 0.36
N THR A 188 9.36 -10.14 1.08
CA THR A 188 9.41 -11.59 0.98
C THR A 188 8.00 -12.07 0.78
N ASP A 189 7.74 -12.76 -0.32
CA ASP A 189 6.45 -13.39 -0.58
C ASP A 189 6.45 -14.76 0.09
N ALA A 190 5.55 -14.94 1.07
CA ALA A 190 5.41 -16.19 1.81
C ALA A 190 5.09 -17.42 0.93
N ALA A 191 4.57 -17.17 -0.27
CA ALA A 191 4.10 -18.19 -1.19
C ALA A 191 5.17 -18.73 -2.16
N GLU A 192 6.40 -18.20 -2.13
CA GLU A 192 7.50 -18.69 -2.99
C GLU A 192 8.34 -19.80 -2.32
N GLU A 193 8.07 -20.15 -1.05
CA GLU A 193 8.80 -21.18 -0.30
C GLU A 193 8.17 -22.59 -0.34
N GLU A 194 7.31 -22.90 -1.32
CA GLU A 194 6.81 -24.26 -1.61
C GLU A 194 7.49 -24.91 -2.83
#